data_AF-A0A7V0JIS4-F1
#
_entry.id   AF-A0A7V0JIS4-F1
#
_cell.length_a   1.000
_cell.length_b   1.000
_cell.length_c   1.000
_cell.angle_alpha   90.00
_cell.angle_beta   90.00
_cell.angle_gamma   90.00
#
_symmetry.space_group_name_H-M   'P 1'
#
loop_
_entity.id
_entity.type
_entity.pdbx_description
1 polymer ?
#
loop_
_entity_poly.entity_id
_entity_poly.type
_entity_poly.pdbx_seq_one_letter_code
_entity_poly.pdbx_strand_id
1 'polypeptide(L)'
;MPKAQLFRISPRVDRLGGLGQKFPQLLDKAGLPDLIKSGDLVAVKMHFGEPGNVRYIRPIFPVMLVDALKKLKTKPFVTDTVVLYRSPRHTAWEYYGVARRHGFTSEVLGCPLIISGGLGDRSIKVDFPQGRRLKEIGVTSEIYDADVIISLAHVTLHLQYP
;
A
#
# COMPACT_ATOMS: atom_id res chain seq x y z
N MET A 1 21.56 11.68 -8.49
CA MET A 1 21.06 10.32 -8.25
C MET A 1 20.13 9.94 -9.40
N PRO A 2 20.06 8.65 -9.81
CA PRO A 2 19.09 8.22 -10.80
C PRO A 2 17.65 8.54 -10.32
N LYS A 3 16.76 8.98 -11.22
CA LYS A 3 15.36 9.30 -10.89
C LYS A 3 14.54 8.07 -10.45
N ALA A 4 14.98 6.87 -10.83
CA ALA A 4 14.37 5.60 -10.45
C ALA A 4 15.46 4.52 -10.39
N GLN A 5 15.29 3.56 -9.48
CA GLN A 5 16.16 2.41 -9.32
C GLN A 5 15.31 1.14 -9.30
N LEU A 6 15.79 0.08 -9.94
CA LEU A 6 15.10 -1.20 -10.01
C LEU A 6 15.87 -2.25 -9.21
N PHE A 7 15.19 -2.81 -8.22
CA PHE A 7 15.70 -3.94 -7.45
C PHE A 7 14.83 -5.16 -7.72
N ARG A 8 15.44 -6.36 -7.79
CA ARG A 8 14.74 -7.60 -8.10
C ARG A 8 15.27 -8.78 -7.30
N ILE A 9 14.39 -9.73 -7.03
CA ILE A 9 14.74 -11.04 -6.44
C ILE A 9 14.25 -12.16 -7.36
N SER A 10 14.98 -13.27 -7.38
CA SER A 10 14.51 -14.49 -8.06
C SER A 10 13.51 -15.24 -7.18
N PRO A 11 12.37 -15.72 -7.72
CA PRO A 11 11.42 -16.53 -6.98
C PRO A 11 11.92 -17.96 -6.71
N ARG A 12 13.00 -18.39 -7.37
CA ARG A 12 13.61 -19.71 -7.14
C ARG A 12 14.11 -19.80 -5.70
N VAL A 13 13.96 -20.95 -5.07
CA VAL A 13 14.59 -21.21 -3.78
C VAL A 13 16.09 -21.44 -4.02
N ASP A 14 16.93 -20.74 -3.26
CA ASP A 14 18.38 -20.91 -3.28
C ASP A 14 18.97 -20.70 -1.87
N ARG A 15 20.29 -20.49 -1.77
CA ARG A 15 21.00 -20.29 -0.50
C ARG A 15 20.52 -19.06 0.29
N LEU A 16 19.87 -18.09 -0.36
CA LEU A 16 19.27 -16.91 0.30
C LEU A 16 17.83 -17.17 0.76
N GLY A 17 17.28 -18.36 0.50
CA GLY A 17 15.94 -18.80 0.89
C GLY A 17 14.89 -18.66 -0.22
N GLY A 18 13.61 -18.72 0.19
CA GLY A 18 12.47 -18.45 -0.68
C GLY A 18 12.09 -16.97 -0.73
N LEU A 19 10.97 -16.65 -1.37
CA LEU A 19 10.48 -15.26 -1.47
C LEU A 19 10.28 -14.58 -0.10
N GLY A 20 9.87 -15.34 0.92
CA GLY A 20 9.68 -14.81 2.27
C GLY A 20 10.97 -14.32 2.92
N GLN A 21 12.09 -15.01 2.70
CA GLN A 21 13.39 -14.60 3.22
C GLN A 21 14.04 -13.52 2.34
N LYS A 22 13.81 -13.59 1.03
CA LYS A 22 14.41 -12.67 0.05
C LYS A 22 13.74 -11.31 -0.01
N PHE A 23 12.46 -11.22 0.30
CA PHE A 23 11.72 -9.96 0.24
C PHE A 23 12.23 -8.93 1.27
N PRO A 24 12.43 -9.24 2.56
CA PRO A 24 13.07 -8.32 3.50
C PRO A 24 14.48 -7.87 3.05
N GLN A 25 15.29 -8.79 2.54
CA GLN A 25 16.62 -8.46 2.00
C GLN A 25 16.55 -7.50 0.81
N LEU A 26 15.48 -7.58 0.00
CA LEU A 26 15.24 -6.66 -1.11
C LEU A 26 14.92 -5.25 -0.59
N LEU A 27 14.10 -5.15 0.46
CA LEU A 27 13.76 -3.86 1.09
C LEU A 27 15.02 -3.17 1.64
N ASP A 28 15.89 -3.92 2.31
CA ASP A 28 17.17 -3.41 2.82
C ASP A 28 18.06 -2.92 1.67
N LYS A 29 18.22 -3.74 0.61
CA LYS A 29 19.01 -3.37 -0.57
C LYS A 29 18.45 -2.19 -1.34
N ALA A 30 17.13 -2.00 -1.30
CA ALA A 30 16.46 -0.86 -1.93
C ALA A 30 16.66 0.45 -1.14
N GLY A 31 17.34 0.41 0.01
CA GLY A 31 17.61 1.58 0.84
C GLY A 31 16.41 2.01 1.67
N LEU A 32 15.46 1.11 1.95
CA LEU A 32 14.31 1.43 2.81
C LEU A 32 14.74 2.03 4.17
N PRO A 33 15.78 1.51 4.87
CA PRO A 33 16.27 2.11 6.12
C PRO A 33 16.84 3.53 5.98
N ASP A 34 17.33 3.89 4.80
CA ASP A 34 17.93 5.20 4.54
C ASP A 34 16.87 6.25 4.16
N LEU A 35 15.70 5.80 3.69
CA LEU A 35 14.60 6.65 3.23
C LEU A 35 13.61 7.05 4.32
N ILE A 36 13.55 6.28 5.41
CA ILE A 36 12.51 6.42 6.45
C ILE A 36 13.16 6.62 7.82
N LYS A 37 12.63 7.56 8.60
CA LYS A 37 13.13 7.91 9.93
C LYS A 37 12.29 7.29 11.03
N SER A 38 12.91 7.07 12.18
CA SER A 38 12.21 6.65 13.39
C SER A 38 11.11 7.65 13.73
N GLY A 39 9.91 7.17 13.99
CA GLY A 39 8.73 7.99 14.32
C GLY A 39 7.84 8.36 13.12
N ASP A 40 8.32 8.20 11.89
CA ASP A 40 7.53 8.51 10.67
C ASP A 40 6.22 7.74 10.66
N LEU A 41 5.13 8.42 10.28
CA LEU A 41 3.85 7.84 9.96
C LEU A 41 3.88 7.34 8.51
N VAL A 42 3.86 6.02 8.33
CA VAL A 42 4.10 5.39 7.01
C VAL A 42 2.81 4.78 6.46
N ALA A 43 2.30 5.34 5.38
CA ALA A 43 1.14 4.81 4.66
C ALA A 43 1.58 3.73 3.67
N VAL A 44 1.23 2.47 3.95
CA VAL A 44 1.39 1.36 2.99
C VAL A 44 0.12 1.27 2.16
N LYS A 45 0.12 1.92 0.99
CA LYS A 45 -1.01 1.92 0.06
C LYS A 45 -1.02 0.63 -0.74
N MET A 46 -2.11 -0.13 -0.67
CA MET A 46 -2.28 -1.34 -1.47
C MET A 46 -3.75 -1.65 -1.75
N HIS A 47 -4.00 -2.38 -2.83
CA HIS A 47 -5.35 -2.87 -3.12
C HIS A 47 -5.64 -4.19 -2.40
N PHE A 48 -6.76 -4.28 -1.68
CA PHE A 48 -7.16 -5.48 -0.93
C PHE A 48 -7.86 -6.54 -1.79
N GLY A 49 -7.97 -6.36 -3.11
CA GLY A 49 -8.65 -7.27 -4.03
C GLY A 49 -10.13 -6.93 -4.24
N GLU A 50 -10.70 -7.47 -5.31
CA GLU A 50 -12.12 -7.40 -5.65
C GLU A 50 -12.81 -8.71 -5.22
N PRO A 51 -14.06 -8.68 -4.71
CA PRO A 51 -14.82 -9.89 -4.41
C PRO A 51 -14.77 -10.94 -5.53
N GLY A 52 -14.48 -12.19 -5.14
CA GLY A 52 -14.36 -13.32 -6.07
C GLY A 52 -13.01 -13.43 -6.77
N ASN A 53 -12.13 -12.42 -6.67
CA ASN A 53 -10.78 -12.50 -7.19
C ASN A 53 -9.84 -13.13 -6.16
N VAL A 54 -8.92 -13.99 -6.62
CA VAL A 54 -7.85 -14.60 -5.80
C VAL A 54 -6.45 -14.10 -6.17
N ARG A 55 -6.34 -13.19 -7.14
CA ARG A 55 -5.07 -12.70 -7.68
C ARG A 55 -4.51 -11.48 -6.93
N TYR A 56 -5.08 -11.10 -5.79
CA TYR A 56 -4.55 -10.01 -4.96
C TYR A 56 -3.18 -10.37 -4.35
N ILE A 57 -2.46 -9.36 -3.84
CA ILE A 57 -1.17 -9.59 -3.17
C ILE A 57 -1.41 -10.49 -1.96
N ARG A 58 -0.65 -11.59 -1.84
CA ARG A 58 -0.80 -12.50 -0.70
C ARG A 58 -0.55 -11.74 0.61
N PRO A 59 -1.41 -11.86 1.64
CA PRO A 59 -1.29 -11.10 2.89
C PRO A 59 0.07 -11.16 3.59
N ILE A 60 0.85 -12.23 3.36
CA ILE A 60 2.20 -12.34 3.93
C ILE A 60 3.18 -11.25 3.47
N PHE A 61 3.02 -10.70 2.26
CA PHE A 61 3.91 -9.64 1.76
C PHE A 61 3.75 -8.31 2.51
N PRO A 62 2.54 -7.74 2.67
CA PRO A 62 2.38 -6.55 3.50
C PRO A 62 2.75 -6.81 4.96
N VAL A 63 2.53 -8.02 5.51
CA VAL A 63 3.01 -8.38 6.86
C VAL A 63 4.53 -8.22 6.97
N MET A 64 5.29 -8.81 6.04
CA MET A 64 6.76 -8.69 6.04
C MET A 64 7.23 -7.24 5.86
N LEU A 65 6.52 -6.44 5.06
CA LEU A 65 6.82 -5.01 4.90
C LEU A 65 6.54 -4.24 6.21
N VAL A 66 5.39 -4.46 6.84
CA VAL A 66 5.03 -3.84 8.13
C VAL A 66 6.04 -4.20 9.21
N ASP A 67 6.47 -5.46 9.29
CA ASP A 67 7.50 -5.90 10.24
C ASP A 67 8.85 -5.20 9.99
N ALA A 68 9.24 -5.04 8.72
CA ALA A 68 10.44 -4.29 8.37
C ALA A 68 10.34 -2.81 8.80
N LEU A 69 9.19 -2.17 8.55
CA LEU A 69 8.92 -0.79 8.95
C LEU A 69 8.94 -0.61 10.48
N LYS A 70 8.35 -1.54 11.23
CA LYS A 70 8.36 -1.51 12.70
C LYS A 70 9.76 -1.66 13.29
N LYS A 71 10.65 -2.46 12.67
CA LYS A 71 12.06 -2.57 13.10
C LYS A 71 12.79 -1.22 13.02
N LEU A 72 12.38 -0.35 12.10
CA LEU A 72 12.86 1.03 11.97
C LEU A 72 12.17 2.01 12.94
N LYS A 73 11.34 1.51 13.89
CA LYS A 73 10.60 2.30 14.88
C LYS A 73 9.64 3.33 14.26
N THR A 74 9.09 3.01 13.10
CA THR A 74 8.07 3.82 12.41
C THR A 74 6.67 3.46 12.91
N LYS A 75 5.66 4.22 12.48
CA LYS A 75 4.24 3.98 12.75
C LYS A 75 3.53 3.62 11.45
N PRO A 76 3.63 2.37 10.97
CA PRO A 76 2.99 1.98 9.73
C PRO A 76 1.47 1.83 9.89
N PHE A 77 0.74 2.13 8.84
CA PHE A 77 -0.64 1.70 8.65
C PHE A 77 -0.85 1.28 7.20
N VAL A 78 -1.70 0.29 6.99
CA VAL A 78 -2.03 -0.20 5.64
C VAL A 78 -3.33 0.45 5.20
N THR A 79 -3.35 0.98 3.99
CA THR A 79 -4.49 1.75 3.49
C THR A 79 -4.85 1.44 2.05
N ASP A 80 -6.13 1.64 1.73
CA ASP A 80 -6.62 1.85 0.39
C ASP A 80 -7.73 2.93 0.40
N THR A 81 -8.15 3.37 -0.78
CA THR A 81 -9.28 4.30 -0.98
C THR A 81 -10.44 3.56 -1.61
N VAL A 82 -11.64 4.10 -1.44
CA VAL A 82 -12.83 3.60 -2.12
C VAL A 82 -12.75 3.85 -3.63
N VAL A 83 -13.57 3.12 -4.39
CA VAL A 83 -13.70 3.30 -5.85
C VAL A 83 -14.98 4.02 -6.21
N LEU A 84 -14.97 4.72 -7.33
CA LEU A 84 -16.13 5.47 -7.83
C LEU A 84 -17.16 4.60 -8.55
N TYR A 85 -16.78 3.40 -8.98
CA TYR A 85 -17.68 2.48 -9.68
C TYR A 85 -18.41 1.55 -8.72
N ARG A 86 -19.52 0.97 -9.20
CA ARG A 86 -20.34 0.05 -8.41
C ARG A 86 -19.58 -1.24 -8.11
N SER A 87 -19.10 -1.36 -6.89
CA SER A 87 -18.40 -2.51 -6.34
C SER A 87 -18.56 -2.48 -4.81
N PRO A 88 -18.44 -3.61 -4.10
CA PRO A 88 -18.33 -3.63 -2.63
C PRO A 88 -17.11 -2.88 -2.06
N ARG A 89 -16.34 -2.15 -2.89
CA ARG A 89 -15.28 -1.23 -2.51
C ARG A 89 -15.68 0.25 -2.62
N HIS A 90 -16.94 0.54 -2.96
CA HIS A 90 -17.42 1.91 -3.14
C HIS A 90 -17.68 2.64 -1.81
N THR A 91 -17.85 1.91 -0.71
CA THR A 91 -17.92 2.48 0.64
C THR A 91 -16.87 1.85 1.53
N ALA A 92 -16.34 2.60 2.49
CA ALA A 92 -15.36 2.07 3.43
C ALA A 92 -15.94 0.91 4.25
N TRP A 93 -17.22 0.98 4.63
CA TRP A 93 -17.91 -0.07 5.38
C TRP A 93 -17.86 -1.43 4.67
N GLU A 94 -18.32 -1.47 3.42
CA GLU A 94 -18.31 -2.71 2.64
C GLU A 94 -16.87 -3.13 2.31
N TYR A 95 -15.98 -2.17 2.09
CA TYR A 95 -14.62 -2.47 1.70
C TYR A 95 -13.84 -3.18 2.81
N TYR A 96 -14.05 -2.82 4.08
CA TYR A 96 -13.54 -3.59 5.22
C TYR A 96 -14.01 -5.05 5.19
N GLY A 97 -15.25 -5.30 4.73
CA GLY A 97 -15.78 -6.65 4.53
C GLY A 97 -15.05 -7.44 3.45
N VAL A 98 -14.65 -6.79 2.35
CA VAL A 98 -13.82 -7.40 1.29
C VAL A 98 -12.41 -7.69 1.82
N ALA A 99 -11.77 -6.70 2.46
CA ALA A 99 -10.45 -6.82 3.03
C ALA A 99 -10.37 -8.02 4.00
N ARG A 100 -11.31 -8.12 4.93
CA ARG A 100 -11.41 -9.24 5.88
C ARG A 100 -11.54 -10.59 5.18
N ARG A 101 -12.39 -10.70 4.15
CA ARG A 101 -12.57 -11.96 3.39
C ARG A 101 -11.31 -12.39 2.64
N HIS A 102 -10.44 -11.44 2.29
CA HIS A 102 -9.15 -11.72 1.66
C HIS A 102 -7.99 -11.85 2.66
N GLY A 103 -8.29 -11.88 3.96
CA GLY A 103 -7.30 -12.07 5.03
C GLY A 103 -6.57 -10.78 5.44
N PHE A 104 -7.04 -9.61 5.01
CA PHE A 104 -6.51 -8.33 5.46
C PHE A 104 -7.33 -7.82 6.65
N THR A 105 -6.72 -7.91 7.82
CA THR A 105 -7.23 -7.37 9.08
C THR A 105 -6.06 -6.70 9.81
N SER A 106 -6.36 -5.77 10.71
CA SER A 106 -5.31 -5.09 11.49
C SER A 106 -4.49 -6.10 12.31
N GLU A 107 -5.14 -7.17 12.78
CA GLU A 107 -4.55 -8.25 13.56
C GLU A 107 -3.56 -9.06 12.73
N VAL A 108 -3.92 -9.45 11.51
CA VAL A 108 -3.02 -10.19 10.60
C VAL A 108 -1.86 -9.31 10.16
N LEU A 109 -2.11 -8.05 9.83
CA LEU A 109 -1.09 -7.10 9.37
C LEU A 109 -0.17 -6.65 10.50
N GLY A 110 -0.64 -6.74 11.75
CA GLY A 110 0.04 -6.23 12.94
C GLY A 110 0.01 -4.71 13.06
N CYS A 111 -0.70 -3.98 12.20
CA CYS A 111 -0.82 -2.53 12.26
C CYS A 111 -2.25 -2.11 11.87
N PRO A 112 -2.65 -0.85 12.09
CA PRO A 112 -3.97 -0.39 11.66
C PRO A 112 -4.17 -0.60 10.15
N LEU A 113 -5.31 -1.18 9.79
CA LEU A 113 -5.86 -1.12 8.43
C LEU A 113 -6.88 0.00 8.39
N ILE A 114 -6.66 0.99 7.51
CA ILE A 114 -7.51 2.17 7.38
C ILE A 114 -7.97 2.30 5.94
N ILE A 115 -9.28 2.24 5.69
CA ILE A 115 -9.81 2.72 4.40
C ILE A 115 -9.84 4.24 4.45
N SER A 116 -8.88 4.86 3.76
CA SER A 116 -8.69 6.31 3.77
C SER A 116 -9.87 7.05 3.15
N GLY A 117 -10.18 8.22 3.71
CA GLY A 117 -11.42 8.96 3.49
C GLY A 117 -12.53 8.56 4.47
N GLY A 118 -12.36 7.45 5.20
CA GLY A 118 -13.29 6.99 6.22
C GLY A 118 -14.69 6.68 5.69
N LEU A 119 -15.67 6.59 6.60
CA LEU A 119 -17.06 6.25 6.24
C LEU A 119 -17.77 7.33 5.41
N GLY A 120 -17.24 8.55 5.37
CA GLY A 120 -17.88 9.71 4.74
C GLY A 120 -17.10 10.30 3.56
N ASP A 121 -16.13 9.57 3.00
CA ASP A 121 -15.30 10.00 1.86
C ASP A 121 -14.71 11.41 2.01
N ARG A 122 -13.94 11.60 3.08
CA ARG A 122 -13.32 12.88 3.44
C ARG A 122 -12.00 13.09 2.72
N SER A 123 -11.83 14.26 2.13
CA SER A 123 -10.59 14.67 1.49
C SER A 123 -10.20 16.10 1.85
N ILE A 124 -8.89 16.34 1.89
CA ILE A 124 -8.24 17.65 1.94
C ILE A 124 -7.96 18.07 0.50
N LYS A 125 -8.30 19.32 0.18
CA LYS A 125 -7.96 19.91 -1.11
C LYS A 125 -6.49 20.31 -1.13
N VAL A 126 -5.77 19.84 -2.14
CA VAL A 126 -4.35 20.13 -2.35
C VAL A 126 -4.18 20.81 -3.69
N ASP A 127 -3.56 21.99 -3.67
CA ASP A 127 -3.24 22.74 -4.88
C ASP A 127 -2.19 21.99 -5.72
N PHE A 128 -2.45 21.90 -7.02
CA PHE A 128 -1.59 21.27 -8.00
C PHE A 128 -1.50 22.12 -9.28
N PRO A 129 -0.92 23.34 -9.20
CA PRO A 129 -0.93 24.32 -10.29
C PRO A 129 -0.27 23.80 -11.58
N GLN A 130 0.70 22.89 -11.47
CA GLN A 130 1.38 22.23 -12.58
C GLN A 130 0.54 21.14 -13.28
N GLY A 131 -0.64 20.79 -12.75
CA GLY A 131 -1.51 19.79 -13.36
C GLY A 131 -2.05 20.21 -14.72
N ARG A 132 -2.12 19.27 -15.66
CA ARG A 132 -2.58 19.54 -17.04
C ARG A 132 -4.10 19.75 -17.12
N ARG A 133 -4.88 18.96 -16.38
CA ARG A 133 -6.37 18.98 -16.41
C ARG A 133 -6.98 19.48 -15.11
N LEU A 134 -6.44 19.04 -13.98
CA LEU A 134 -6.88 19.44 -12.64
C LEU A 134 -5.83 20.36 -12.03
N LYS A 135 -6.27 21.45 -11.40
CA LYS A 135 -5.41 22.42 -10.69
C LYS A 135 -5.47 22.27 -9.17
N GLU A 136 -6.40 21.47 -8.69
CA GLU A 136 -6.60 21.11 -7.29
C GLU A 136 -7.02 19.63 -7.28
N ILE A 137 -6.54 18.86 -6.31
CA ILE A 137 -6.90 17.45 -6.13
C ILE A 137 -7.33 17.19 -4.68
N GLY A 138 -8.33 16.33 -4.51
CA GLY A 138 -8.71 15.81 -3.20
C GLY A 138 -7.76 14.68 -2.79
N VAL A 139 -7.14 14.80 -1.63
CA VAL A 139 -6.32 13.76 -1.00
C VAL A 139 -6.93 13.41 0.34
N THR A 140 -7.18 12.13 0.59
CA THR A 140 -7.74 11.68 1.88
C THR A 140 -6.83 12.07 3.04
N SER A 141 -7.40 12.51 4.16
CA SER A 141 -6.64 13.06 5.29
C SER A 141 -5.56 12.12 5.80
N GLU A 142 -5.83 10.82 5.90
CA GLU A 142 -4.86 9.87 6.45
C GLU A 142 -3.63 9.70 5.52
N ILE A 143 -3.81 9.85 4.22
CA ILE A 143 -2.70 9.85 3.26
C ILE A 143 -1.98 11.20 3.25
N TYR A 144 -2.73 12.30 3.38
CA TYR A 144 -2.16 13.64 3.45
C TYR A 144 -1.26 13.84 4.69
N ASP A 145 -1.66 13.26 5.82
CA ASP A 145 -0.95 13.36 7.09
C ASP A 145 0.27 12.40 7.18
N ALA A 146 0.44 11.47 6.23
CA ALA A 146 1.53 10.52 6.24
C ALA A 146 2.87 11.16 5.82
N ASP A 147 3.93 10.91 6.59
CA ASP A 147 5.28 11.37 6.28
C ASP A 147 5.86 10.65 5.05
N VAL A 148 5.50 9.37 4.89
CA VAL A 148 5.98 8.50 3.81
C VAL A 148 4.84 7.67 3.25
N ILE A 149 4.76 7.59 1.92
CA ILE A 149 3.84 6.68 1.21
C ILE A 149 4.64 5.60 0.50
N ILE A 150 4.32 4.34 0.79
CA ILE A 150 4.82 3.17 0.08
C ILE A 150 3.68 2.55 -0.72
N SER A 151 3.83 2.49 -2.04
CA SER A 151 2.88 1.81 -2.92
C SER A 151 3.26 0.34 -3.09
N LEU A 152 2.43 -0.57 -2.58
CA LEU A 152 2.59 -2.01 -2.73
C LEU A 152 1.53 -2.54 -3.70
N ALA A 153 1.97 -2.89 -4.91
CA ALA A 153 1.08 -3.28 -6.00
C ALA A 153 1.52 -4.61 -6.66
N HIS A 154 0.54 -5.29 -7.26
CA HIS A 154 0.79 -6.38 -8.21
C HIS A 154 0.62 -5.88 -9.64
N VAL A 155 1.28 -6.54 -10.59
CA VAL A 155 1.14 -6.22 -12.01
C VAL A 155 0.02 -7.09 -12.59
N THR A 156 -0.99 -6.43 -13.15
CA THR A 156 -2.23 -7.06 -13.69
C THR A 156 -2.36 -6.94 -15.21
N LEU A 157 -1.39 -6.29 -15.88
CA LEU A 157 -1.38 -6.04 -17.34
C LEU A 157 -2.74 -5.55 -17.88
N HIS A 158 -3.33 -4.55 -17.21
CA HIS A 158 -4.60 -3.97 -17.66
C HIS A 158 -4.50 -3.50 -19.12
N LEU A 159 -5.41 -4.00 -19.96
CA LEU A 159 -5.59 -3.48 -21.32
C LEU A 159 -6.17 -2.08 -21.22
N GLN A 160 -5.41 -1.10 -21.69
CA GLN A 160 -5.91 0.25 -21.87
C GLN A 160 -6.71 0.25 -23.17
N TYR A 161 -8.04 0.25 -23.05
CA TYR A 161 -8.89 0.47 -24.22
C TYR A 161 -8.72 1.93 -24.66
N PRO A 162 -8.51 2.19 -25.97
CA PRO A 162 -8.34 3.54 -26.51
C PRO A 162 -9.58 4.42 -26.28
#